data_AF-A0A0Q0BEL3-F1
#
_entry.id   AF-A0A0Q0BEL3-F1
#
_cell.length_a   1.000
_cell.length_b   1.000
_cell.length_c   1.000
_cell.angle_alpha   90.00
_cell.angle_beta   90.00
_cell.angle_gamma   90.00
#
_symmetry.space_group_name_H-M   'P 1'
#
loop_
_entity.id
_entity.type
_entity.pdbx_description
1 polymer ?
#
loop_
_entity_poly.entity_id
_entity_poly.type
_entity_poly.pdbx_seq_one_letter_code
_entity_poly.pdbx_strand_id
1 'polypeptide(L)'
;MQACGDVKPMKQPWTFSKPRLLGIVWPFIAVALFQALLGCVSLYTMSAVRSYVAGESLWSKGQKDAIHYLSLYANTHDERDYLKYQNAFAVPQGGQALRKALDQPIPSLSDARAGIIQGGNHPDDVNGIIWMYLNFHNFSFMKQAIHYWAVGDSYLTQLNELALHIHERVSRGDVGSAQVDQWRVQINVINEGVTPAAKAFSDALGEGSRFILNLLMAVNLFTAVVLILLALLRVRRLIVQRRLFADALQLEKERAQITLESIGDGVITIDVAGAIVYMNPAAEGLTHWKSTQASG
;
A
#
# COMPACT_ATOMS: atom_id res chain seq x y z
N MET A 1 42.05 -9.26 -69.55
CA MET A 1 42.60 -10.17 -68.52
C MET A 1 43.53 -9.33 -67.66
N GLN A 2 43.40 -9.17 -66.35
CA GLN A 2 42.53 -9.74 -65.34
C GLN A 2 42.64 -8.80 -64.12
N ALA A 3 41.52 -8.57 -63.43
CA ALA A 3 41.36 -7.53 -62.42
C ALA A 3 42.30 -7.65 -61.21
N CYS A 4 42.82 -6.51 -60.76
CA CYS A 4 43.45 -6.36 -59.46
C CYS A 4 42.34 -6.40 -58.40
N GLY A 5 42.21 -7.52 -57.70
CA GLY A 5 41.23 -7.70 -56.63
C GLY A 5 41.77 -7.17 -55.32
N ASP A 6 41.29 -5.99 -54.90
CA ASP A 6 41.47 -5.46 -53.55
C ASP A 6 40.78 -6.37 -52.52
N VAL A 7 41.55 -7.14 -51.77
CA VAL A 7 41.06 -7.87 -50.60
C VAL A 7 40.99 -6.89 -49.43
N LYS A 8 39.79 -6.34 -49.19
CA LYS A 8 39.49 -5.59 -47.96
C LYS A 8 39.62 -6.52 -46.75
N PRO A 9 40.40 -6.19 -45.71
CA PRO A 9 40.39 -6.96 -44.47
C PRO A 9 39.05 -6.76 -43.76
N MET A 10 38.27 -7.83 -43.62
CA MET A 10 37.09 -7.90 -42.75
C MET A 10 37.53 -7.71 -41.29
N LYS A 11 37.55 -6.46 -40.83
CA LYS A 11 37.56 -6.16 -39.39
C LYS A 11 36.15 -6.36 -38.85
N GLN A 12 35.81 -7.59 -38.45
CA GLN A 12 34.67 -7.80 -37.56
C GLN A 12 35.08 -7.40 -36.15
N PRO A 13 34.44 -6.40 -35.52
CA PRO A 13 34.72 -6.08 -34.13
C PRO A 13 34.14 -7.20 -33.28
N TRP A 14 35.01 -7.96 -32.62
CA TRP A 14 34.63 -8.88 -31.56
C TRP A 14 34.08 -8.06 -30.38
N THR A 15 32.81 -7.68 -30.46
CA THR A 15 32.11 -7.09 -29.32
C THR A 15 31.74 -8.23 -28.38
N PHE A 16 32.61 -8.52 -27.41
CA PHE A 16 32.21 -9.18 -26.18
C PHE A 16 31.12 -8.31 -25.55
N SER A 17 29.85 -8.62 -25.85
CA SER A 17 28.71 -8.00 -25.19
C SER A 17 28.78 -8.39 -23.72
N LYS A 18 29.42 -7.52 -22.91
CA LYS A 18 29.39 -7.62 -21.46
C LYS A 18 27.92 -7.82 -21.07
N PRO A 19 27.55 -8.87 -20.33
CA PRO A 19 26.17 -9.02 -19.87
C PRO A 19 25.90 -7.79 -19.01
N ARG A 20 25.03 -6.89 -19.49
CA ARG A 20 24.65 -5.69 -18.73
C ARG A 20 24.10 -6.21 -17.42
N LEU A 21 24.82 -5.99 -16.32
CA LEU A 21 24.47 -6.42 -14.97
C LEU A 21 23.00 -6.10 -14.64
N LEU A 22 22.50 -4.97 -15.17
CA LEU A 22 21.09 -4.58 -15.18
C LEU A 22 20.12 -5.67 -15.67
N GLY A 23 20.42 -6.39 -16.76
CA GLY A 23 19.54 -7.43 -17.30
C GLY A 23 19.33 -8.61 -16.36
N ILE A 24 20.25 -8.83 -15.43
CA ILE A 24 20.18 -9.87 -14.41
C ILE A 24 19.52 -9.34 -13.13
N VAL A 25 19.86 -8.12 -12.72
CA VAL A 25 19.46 -7.57 -11.40
C VAL A 25 18.07 -6.92 -11.43
N TRP A 26 17.59 -6.41 -12.57
CA TRP A 26 16.32 -5.69 -12.63
C TRP A 26 15.10 -6.46 -12.10
N PRO A 27 14.93 -7.79 -12.31
CA PRO A 27 13.75 -8.49 -11.81
C PRO A 27 13.73 -8.55 -10.28
N PHE A 28 14.91 -8.62 -9.63
CA PHE A 28 15.01 -8.60 -8.17
C PHE A 28 14.68 -7.23 -7.62
N ILE A 29 15.13 -6.17 -8.30
CA ILE A 29 14.75 -4.79 -7.97
C ILE A 29 13.22 -4.63 -8.14
N ALA A 30 12.64 -5.13 -9.24
CA ALA A 30 11.20 -5.05 -9.48
C ALA A 30 10.40 -5.80 -8.40
N VAL A 31 10.84 -6.99 -8.00
CA VAL A 31 10.26 -7.75 -6.88
C VAL A 31 10.32 -6.94 -5.58
N ALA A 32 11.48 -6.38 -5.24
CA ALA A 32 11.66 -5.62 -4.01
C ALA A 32 10.81 -4.33 -4.01
N LEU A 33 10.76 -3.60 -5.13
CA LEU A 33 9.95 -2.40 -5.29
C LEU A 33 8.45 -2.72 -5.21
N PHE A 34 8.01 -3.81 -5.84
CA PHE A 34 6.62 -4.24 -5.80
C PHE A 34 6.21 -4.65 -4.37
N GLN A 35 7.07 -5.37 -3.66
CA GLN A 35 6.80 -5.73 -2.27
C GLN A 35 6.80 -4.51 -1.34
N ALA A 36 7.72 -3.55 -1.55
CA ALA A 36 7.72 -2.30 -0.83
C ALA A 36 6.44 -1.49 -1.09
N LEU A 37 5.99 -1.42 -2.34
CA LEU A 37 4.74 -0.77 -2.73
C LEU A 37 3.53 -1.42 -2.04
N LEU A 38 3.43 -2.76 -2.05
CA LEU A 38 2.39 -3.49 -1.33
C LEU A 38 2.41 -3.19 0.17
N GLY A 39 3.60 -3.13 0.76
CA GLY A 39 3.79 -2.73 2.15
C GLY A 39 3.28 -1.32 2.42
N CYS A 40 3.63 -0.35 1.56
CA CYS A 40 3.16 1.03 1.67
C CYS A 40 1.62 1.14 1.57
N VAL A 41 1.00 0.45 0.61
CA VAL A 41 -0.46 0.41 0.46
C VAL A 41 -1.12 -0.20 1.71
N SER A 42 -0.53 -1.25 2.25
CA SER A 42 -1.03 -1.92 3.46
C SER A 42 -0.95 -1.00 4.69
N LEU A 43 0.18 -0.31 4.85
CA LEU A 43 0.36 0.68 5.93
C LEU A 43 -0.60 1.86 5.80
N TYR A 44 -0.80 2.37 4.59
CA TYR A 44 -1.78 3.42 4.32
C TYR A 44 -3.19 2.98 4.68
N THR A 45 -3.57 1.75 4.28
CA THR A 45 -4.88 1.16 4.60
C THR A 45 -5.08 1.04 6.11
N MET A 46 -4.08 0.53 6.83
CA MET A 46 -4.11 0.44 8.30
C MET A 46 -4.20 1.81 8.98
N SER A 47 -3.49 2.80 8.44
CA SER A 47 -3.58 4.19 8.93
C SER A 47 -5.01 4.71 8.77
N ALA A 48 -5.63 4.52 7.60
CA ALA A 48 -7.02 4.93 7.36
C ALA A 48 -8.04 4.22 8.26
N VAL A 49 -7.89 2.90 8.48
CA VAL A 49 -8.74 2.15 9.43
C VAL A 49 -8.62 2.72 10.85
N ARG A 50 -7.39 3.02 11.29
CA ARG A 50 -7.14 3.63 12.61
C ARG A 50 -7.86 4.97 12.74
N SER A 51 -7.85 5.80 11.70
CA SER A 51 -8.53 7.10 11.70
C SER A 51 -10.05 6.95 11.86
N TYR A 52 -10.66 5.91 11.27
CA TYR A 52 -12.08 5.60 11.49
C TYR A 52 -12.40 5.27 12.95
N VAL A 53 -11.57 4.43 13.56
CA VAL A 53 -11.73 4.04 14.98
C VAL A 53 -11.54 5.26 15.89
N ALA A 54 -10.59 6.14 15.57
CA ALA A 54 -10.40 7.40 16.28
C ALA A 54 -11.63 8.32 16.16
N GLY A 55 -12.19 8.44 14.95
CA GLY A 55 -13.42 9.20 14.69
C GLY A 55 -14.63 8.66 15.45
N GLU A 56 -14.80 7.34 15.53
CA GLU A 56 -15.85 6.71 16.35
C GLU A 56 -15.68 7.07 17.83
N SER A 57 -14.46 6.99 18.36
CA SER A 57 -14.19 7.33 19.75
C SER A 57 -14.53 8.79 20.08
N LEU A 58 -14.19 9.72 19.19
CA LEU A 58 -14.54 11.13 19.29
C LEU A 58 -16.05 11.35 19.23
N TRP A 59 -16.74 10.67 18.31
CA TRP A 59 -18.20 10.71 18.19
C TRP A 59 -18.88 10.24 19.47
N SER A 60 -18.45 9.09 20.01
CA SER A 60 -19.00 8.49 21.24
C SER A 60 -18.76 9.39 22.46
N LYS A 61 -17.63 10.10 22.52
CA LYS A 61 -17.37 11.08 23.58
C LYS A 61 -18.24 12.32 23.44
N GLY A 62 -18.29 12.91 22.25
CA GLY A 62 -19.12 14.09 21.96
C GLY A 62 -20.61 13.84 22.22
N GLN A 63 -21.11 12.65 21.84
CA GLN A 63 -22.49 12.24 22.13
C GLN A 63 -22.78 12.17 23.63
N LYS A 64 -21.89 11.57 24.43
CA LYS A 64 -22.06 11.49 25.89
C LYS A 64 -21.99 12.87 26.55
N ASP A 65 -21.02 13.68 26.15
CA ASP A 65 -20.84 15.03 26.68
C ASP A 65 -22.05 15.91 26.31
N ALA A 66 -22.59 15.79 25.10
CA ALA A 66 -23.80 16.49 24.68
C ALA A 66 -25.01 16.11 25.55
N ILE A 67 -25.26 14.81 25.77
CA ILE A 67 -26.36 14.38 26.65
C ILE A 67 -26.18 14.88 28.08
N HIS A 68 -24.95 14.81 28.61
CA HIS A 68 -24.64 15.30 29.95
C HIS A 68 -24.92 16.79 30.10
N TYR A 69 -24.38 17.62 29.19
CA TYR A 69 -24.55 19.07 29.27
C TYR A 69 -25.97 19.52 28.97
N LEU A 70 -26.69 18.82 28.09
CA LEU A 70 -28.11 19.11 27.87
C LEU A 70 -28.95 18.79 29.11
N SER A 71 -28.66 17.67 29.78
CA SER A 71 -29.32 17.33 31.04
C SER A 71 -28.99 18.32 32.16
N LEU A 72 -27.77 18.86 32.19
CA LEU A 72 -27.40 19.90 33.15
C LEU A 72 -28.16 21.20 32.86
N TYR A 73 -28.15 21.65 31.60
CA TYR A 73 -28.88 22.83 31.14
C TYR A 73 -30.39 22.75 31.42
N ALA A 74 -31.00 21.58 31.18
CA ALA A 74 -32.42 21.35 31.47
C ALA A 74 -32.76 21.54 32.96
N ASN A 75 -31.80 21.35 33.87
CA ASN A 75 -32.00 21.51 35.31
C ASN A 75 -31.58 22.90 35.83
N THR A 76 -30.45 23.42 35.34
CA THR A 76 -29.83 24.65 35.86
C THR A 76 -30.32 25.90 35.14
N HIS A 77 -30.80 25.74 33.90
CA HIS A 77 -31.10 26.83 32.96
C HIS A 77 -29.90 27.76 32.71
N ASP A 78 -28.68 27.29 33.00
CA ASP A 78 -27.46 28.07 32.83
C ASP A 78 -26.98 28.00 31.38
N GLU A 79 -26.98 29.14 30.70
CA GLU A 79 -26.57 29.26 29.31
C GLU A 79 -25.16 28.70 29.04
N ARG A 80 -24.28 28.70 30.05
CA ARG A 80 -22.94 28.10 29.93
C ARG A 80 -23.00 26.61 29.65
N ASP A 81 -23.99 25.90 30.17
CA ASP A 81 -24.16 24.47 29.93
C ASP A 81 -24.75 24.21 28.54
N TYR A 82 -25.62 25.11 28.04
CA TYR A 82 -26.09 25.04 26.66
C TYR A 82 -24.95 25.25 25.64
N LEU A 83 -24.06 26.20 25.89
CA LEU A 83 -22.85 26.39 25.06
C LEU A 83 -21.94 25.16 25.06
N LYS A 84 -21.75 24.50 26.22
CA LYS A 84 -20.99 23.24 26.28
C LYS A 84 -21.69 22.12 25.51
N TYR A 85 -23.03 22.04 25.58
CA TYR A 85 -23.82 21.13 24.75
C TYR A 85 -23.56 21.38 23.26
N GLN A 86 -23.66 22.62 22.79
CA GLN A 86 -23.44 22.95 21.37
C GLN A 86 -22.04 22.55 20.90
N ASN A 87 -21.01 22.83 21.69
CA ASN A 87 -19.63 22.45 21.38
C ASN A 87 -19.44 20.92 21.35
N ALA A 88 -20.01 20.20 22.31
CA ALA A 88 -19.94 18.73 22.34
C ALA A 88 -20.73 18.10 21.19
N PHE A 89 -21.90 18.66 20.86
CA PHE A 89 -22.79 18.19 19.80
C PHE A 89 -22.25 18.48 18.39
N ALA A 90 -21.39 19.50 18.24
CA ALA A 90 -20.74 19.79 16.96
C ALA A 90 -19.91 18.59 16.44
N VAL A 91 -19.29 17.81 17.32
CA VAL A 91 -18.48 16.64 16.95
C VAL A 91 -19.31 15.57 16.23
N PRO A 92 -20.38 15.00 16.82
CA PRO A 92 -21.20 14.03 16.13
C PRO A 92 -21.95 14.62 14.92
N GLN A 93 -22.28 15.91 14.93
CA GLN A 93 -22.84 16.60 13.77
C GLN A 93 -21.86 16.63 12.59
N GLY A 94 -20.56 16.82 12.83
CA GLY A 94 -19.51 16.71 11.82
C GLY A 94 -19.47 15.31 11.18
N GLY A 95 -19.64 14.26 11.98
CA GLY A 95 -19.78 12.89 11.49
C GLY A 95 -21.01 12.72 10.58
N GLN A 96 -22.17 13.22 10.99
CA GLN A 96 -23.37 13.18 10.15
C GLN A 96 -23.16 13.94 8.83
N ALA A 97 -22.52 15.11 8.86
CA ALA A 97 -22.23 15.91 7.67
C ALA A 97 -21.29 15.17 6.71
N LEU A 98 -20.24 14.53 7.24
CA LEU A 98 -19.34 13.66 6.48
C LEU A 98 -20.11 12.55 5.75
N ARG A 99 -20.93 11.79 6.48
CA ARG A 99 -21.69 10.67 5.90
C ARG A 99 -22.64 11.17 4.81
N LYS A 100 -23.45 12.20 5.11
CA LYS A 100 -24.39 12.79 4.15
C LYS A 100 -23.69 13.34 2.91
N ALA A 101 -22.49 13.90 3.02
CA ALA A 101 -21.71 14.39 1.89
C ALA A 101 -21.20 13.26 0.99
N LEU A 102 -20.83 12.12 1.57
CA LEU A 102 -20.29 10.97 0.84
C LEU A 102 -21.38 10.00 0.32
N ASP A 103 -22.56 10.00 0.93
CA ASP A 103 -23.73 9.22 0.49
C ASP A 103 -24.41 9.78 -0.78
N GLN A 104 -24.04 11.00 -1.21
CA GLN A 104 -24.60 11.60 -2.42
C GLN A 104 -24.16 10.83 -3.68
N PRO A 105 -24.99 10.77 -4.74
CA PRO A 105 -24.61 10.15 -6.01
C PRO A 105 -23.30 10.70 -6.60
N ILE A 106 -23.04 11.99 -6.36
CA ILE A 106 -21.76 12.65 -6.62
C ILE A 106 -21.26 13.17 -5.26
N PRO A 107 -20.31 12.48 -4.61
CA PRO A 107 -19.81 12.87 -3.31
C PRO A 107 -19.17 14.27 -3.28
N SER A 108 -19.54 15.09 -2.31
CA SER A 108 -18.91 16.39 -2.05
C SER A 108 -17.69 16.23 -1.13
N LEU A 109 -16.49 16.21 -1.72
CA LEU A 109 -15.25 16.00 -0.96
C LEU A 109 -14.89 17.17 -0.04
N SER A 110 -15.30 18.40 -0.40
CA SER A 110 -15.12 19.59 0.44
C SER A 110 -15.95 19.50 1.71
N ASP A 111 -17.22 19.10 1.58
CA ASP A 111 -18.14 19.01 2.71
C ASP A 111 -17.78 17.83 3.59
N ALA A 112 -17.35 16.71 2.99
CA ALA A 112 -16.79 15.58 3.71
C ALA A 112 -15.56 15.99 4.54
N ARG A 113 -14.62 16.74 3.95
CA ARG A 113 -13.46 17.27 4.68
C ARG A 113 -13.88 18.16 5.85
N ALA A 114 -14.82 19.09 5.63
CA ALA A 114 -15.32 19.95 6.69
C ALA A 114 -15.95 19.15 7.84
N GLY A 115 -16.78 18.15 7.52
CA GLY A 115 -17.38 17.25 8.51
C GLY A 115 -16.35 16.44 9.31
N ILE A 116 -15.28 15.95 8.67
CA ILE A 116 -14.19 15.20 9.33
C ILE A 116 -13.46 16.08 10.35
N ILE A 117 -13.12 17.32 9.97
CA ILE A 117 -12.42 18.27 10.84
C ILE A 117 -13.33 18.72 11.98
N GLN A 118 -14.60 19.00 11.70
CA GLN A 118 -15.60 19.31 12.73
C GLN A 118 -15.77 18.15 13.71
N GLY A 119 -15.71 16.90 13.23
CA GLY A 119 -15.70 15.69 14.04
C GLY A 119 -14.42 15.48 14.86
N GLY A 120 -13.45 16.40 14.79
CA GLY A 120 -12.24 16.40 15.61
C GLY A 120 -11.11 15.48 15.11
N ASN A 121 -11.26 14.86 13.93
CA ASN A 121 -10.18 14.05 13.35
C ASN A 121 -9.02 14.95 12.89
N HIS A 122 -7.81 14.39 12.89
CA HIS A 122 -6.63 15.12 12.45
C HIS A 122 -6.70 15.45 10.94
N PRO A 123 -6.21 16.61 10.47
CA PRO A 123 -6.22 16.96 9.04
C PRO A 123 -5.54 15.95 8.12
N ASP A 124 -4.49 15.29 8.60
CA ASP A 124 -3.77 14.25 7.84
C ASP A 124 -4.59 12.97 7.63
N ASP A 125 -5.56 12.72 8.49
CA ASP A 125 -6.42 11.54 8.43
C ASP A 125 -7.55 11.71 7.40
N VAL A 126 -7.87 12.94 6.98
CA VAL A 126 -9.01 13.27 6.11
C VAL A 126 -9.01 12.44 4.83
N ASN A 127 -7.87 12.41 4.13
CA ASN A 127 -7.79 11.73 2.84
C ASN A 127 -7.97 10.22 3.00
N GLY A 128 -7.41 9.64 4.06
CA GLY A 128 -7.55 8.22 4.37
C GLY A 128 -9.01 7.85 4.70
N ILE A 129 -9.70 8.70 5.48
CA ILE A 129 -11.10 8.50 5.82
C ILE A 129 -11.98 8.52 4.55
N ILE A 130 -11.85 9.56 3.72
CA ILE A 130 -12.61 9.68 2.47
C ILE A 130 -12.33 8.49 1.53
N TRP A 131 -11.05 8.14 1.34
CA TRP A 131 -10.66 7.03 0.49
C TRP A 131 -11.27 5.71 0.98
N MET A 132 -11.21 5.44 2.28
CA MET A 132 -11.77 4.22 2.86
C MET A 132 -13.29 4.16 2.69
N TYR A 133 -14.02 5.27 2.90
CA TYR A 133 -15.45 5.30 2.66
C TYR A 133 -15.79 4.96 1.20
N LEU A 134 -15.21 5.69 0.25
CA LEU A 134 -15.57 5.57 -1.16
C LEU A 134 -15.22 4.20 -1.74
N ASN A 135 -14.10 3.60 -1.32
CA ASN A 135 -13.65 2.32 -1.84
C ASN A 135 -14.25 1.12 -1.09
N PHE A 136 -14.65 1.27 0.18
CA PHE A 136 -15.07 0.15 1.01
C PHE A 136 -16.51 0.22 1.53
N HIS A 137 -17.29 1.29 1.28
CA HIS A 137 -18.68 1.40 1.74
C HIS A 137 -19.57 0.21 1.33
N ASN A 138 -19.23 -0.47 0.24
CA ASN A 138 -20.01 -1.61 -0.25
C ASN A 138 -19.69 -2.94 0.44
N PHE A 139 -18.63 -3.03 1.23
CA PHE A 139 -18.27 -4.24 1.96
C PHE A 139 -19.23 -4.46 3.15
N SER A 140 -19.47 -5.72 3.50
CA SER A 140 -20.48 -6.11 4.51
C SER A 140 -20.29 -5.38 5.85
N PHE A 141 -19.06 -5.35 6.38
CA PHE A 141 -18.76 -4.68 7.65
C PHE A 141 -19.01 -3.17 7.58
N MET A 142 -18.67 -2.51 6.47
CA MET A 142 -18.84 -1.08 6.32
C MET A 142 -20.30 -0.72 6.06
N LYS A 143 -21.05 -1.53 5.30
CA LYS A 143 -22.51 -1.39 5.16
C LYS A 143 -23.20 -1.47 6.53
N GLN A 144 -22.80 -2.43 7.35
CA GLN A 144 -23.35 -2.59 8.70
C GLN A 144 -23.02 -1.40 9.59
N ALA A 145 -21.78 -0.92 9.55
CA ALA A 145 -21.37 0.28 10.26
C ALA A 145 -22.16 1.51 9.80
N ILE A 146 -22.26 1.77 8.50
CA ILE A 146 -23.02 2.90 7.94
C ILE A 146 -24.51 2.81 8.33
N HIS A 147 -25.09 1.61 8.35
CA HIS A 147 -26.47 1.40 8.80
C HIS A 147 -26.67 1.84 10.26
N TYR A 148 -25.84 1.34 11.19
CA TYR A 148 -25.95 1.73 12.60
C TYR A 148 -25.60 3.20 12.85
N TRP A 149 -24.69 3.76 12.06
CA TRP A 149 -24.40 5.19 12.07
C TRP A 149 -25.64 6.02 11.68
N ALA A 150 -26.35 5.64 10.61
CA ALA A 150 -27.58 6.31 10.21
C ALA A 150 -28.69 6.20 11.28
N VAL A 151 -28.76 5.08 12.01
CA VAL A 151 -29.66 4.94 13.17
C VAL A 151 -29.25 5.91 14.28
N GLY A 152 -27.97 5.99 14.63
CA GLY A 152 -27.44 6.93 15.62
C GLY A 152 -27.72 8.39 15.25
N ASP A 153 -27.58 8.74 13.99
CA ASP A 153 -27.88 10.08 13.45
C ASP A 153 -29.34 10.49 13.68
N SER A 154 -30.27 9.54 13.65
CA SER A 154 -31.69 9.82 13.90
C SER A 154 -31.94 10.24 15.35
N TYR A 155 -31.27 9.60 16.32
CA TYR A 155 -31.34 9.96 17.73
C TYR A 155 -30.64 11.30 18.03
N LEU A 156 -29.52 11.57 17.37
CA LEU A 156 -28.85 12.87 17.48
C LEU A 156 -29.72 14.01 16.95
N THR A 157 -30.48 13.76 15.87
CA THR A 157 -31.43 14.75 15.35
C THR A 157 -32.53 15.04 16.37
N GLN A 158 -33.12 14.00 16.98
CA GLN A 158 -34.10 14.15 18.06
C GLN A 158 -33.53 14.89 19.28
N LEU A 159 -32.27 14.61 19.65
CA LEU A 159 -31.59 15.30 20.75
C LEU A 159 -31.46 16.80 20.49
N ASN A 160 -31.11 17.18 19.27
CA ASN A 160 -30.96 18.58 18.87
C ASN A 160 -32.29 19.32 18.80
N GLU A 161 -33.33 18.69 18.27
CA GLU A 161 -34.68 19.25 18.28
C GLU A 161 -35.17 19.49 19.71
N LEU A 162 -34.94 18.52 20.61
CA LEU A 162 -35.24 18.66 22.03
C LEU A 162 -34.42 19.79 22.66
N ALA A 163 -33.12 19.89 22.37
CA ALA A 163 -32.27 20.93 22.91
C ALA A 163 -32.70 22.34 22.50
N LEU A 164 -33.08 22.52 21.23
CA LEU A 164 -33.64 23.77 20.72
C LEU A 164 -34.96 24.12 21.43
N HIS A 165 -35.85 23.14 21.60
CA HIS A 165 -37.11 23.33 22.31
C HIS A 165 -36.92 23.70 23.79
N ILE A 166 -36.02 23.01 24.50
CA ILE A 166 -35.66 23.34 25.89
C ILE A 166 -35.14 24.77 25.94
N HIS A 167 -34.20 25.13 25.06
CA HIS A 167 -33.60 26.46 25.06
C HIS A 167 -34.61 27.58 24.76
N GLU A 168 -35.54 27.36 23.84
CA GLU A 168 -36.64 28.30 23.56
C GLU A 168 -37.55 28.51 24.78
N ARG A 169 -37.94 27.42 25.47
CA ARG A 169 -38.81 27.47 26.65
C ARG A 169 -38.12 28.15 27.84
N VAL A 170 -36.87 27.79 28.10
CA VAL A 170 -36.04 28.41 29.14
C VAL A 170 -35.86 29.91 28.88
N SER A 171 -35.60 30.30 27.63
CA SER A 171 -35.44 31.72 27.25
C SER A 171 -36.72 32.55 27.43
N ARG A 172 -37.90 31.92 27.37
CA ARG A 172 -39.19 32.56 27.64
C ARG A 172 -39.51 32.68 29.14
N GLY A 173 -38.74 32.04 30.02
CA GLY A 173 -38.95 32.05 31.47
C GLY A 173 -40.16 31.23 31.96
N ASP A 174 -40.81 30.48 31.08
CA ASP A 174 -42.02 29.69 31.38
C ASP A 174 -41.65 28.21 31.53
N VAL A 175 -40.94 27.88 32.63
CA VAL A 175 -40.49 26.50 32.90
C VAL A 175 -40.88 26.07 34.31
N GLY A 176 -41.77 25.09 34.39
CA GLY A 176 -42.16 24.42 35.63
C GLY A 176 -41.36 23.14 35.89
N SER A 177 -41.31 22.69 37.15
CA SER A 177 -40.61 21.45 37.55
C SER A 177 -41.10 20.21 36.79
N ALA A 178 -42.39 20.11 36.52
CA ALA A 178 -42.97 19.03 35.72
C ALA A 178 -42.43 18.98 34.28
N GLN A 179 -42.10 20.14 33.68
CA GLN A 179 -41.51 20.19 32.34
C GLN A 179 -40.05 19.74 32.36
N VAL A 180 -39.29 20.13 33.39
CA VAL A 180 -37.91 19.67 33.61
C VAL A 180 -37.86 18.14 33.75
N ASP A 181 -38.78 17.56 34.54
CA ASP A 181 -38.89 16.11 34.66
C ASP A 181 -39.25 15.42 33.33
N GLN A 182 -40.14 16.01 32.52
CA GLN A 182 -40.45 15.52 31.18
C GLN A 182 -39.23 15.54 30.26
N TRP A 183 -38.46 16.63 30.25
CA TRP A 183 -37.23 16.73 29.47
C TRP A 183 -36.20 15.70 29.92
N ARG A 184 -36.03 15.49 31.23
CA ARG A 184 -35.12 14.46 31.75
C ARG A 184 -35.50 13.07 31.26
N VAL A 185 -36.78 12.72 31.25
CA VAL A 185 -37.28 11.44 30.71
C VAL A 185 -36.98 11.34 29.21
N GLN A 186 -37.26 12.39 28.42
CA GLN A 186 -37.01 12.39 26.98
C GLN A 186 -35.52 12.25 26.63
N ILE A 187 -34.65 12.98 27.34
CA ILE A 187 -33.19 12.85 27.19
C ILE A 187 -32.75 11.42 27.51
N ASN A 188 -33.28 10.81 28.58
CA ASN A 188 -32.94 9.43 28.93
C ASN A 188 -33.40 8.42 27.87
N VAL A 189 -34.61 8.58 27.32
CA VAL A 189 -35.11 7.72 26.24
C VAL A 189 -34.21 7.83 24.99
N ILE A 190 -33.78 9.04 24.63
CA ILE A 190 -32.84 9.24 23.51
C ILE A 190 -31.48 8.58 23.81
N ASN A 191 -30.96 8.73 25.03
CA ASN A 191 -29.71 8.12 25.47
C ASN A 191 -29.76 6.58 25.42
N GLU A 192 -30.84 5.99 25.92
CA GLU A 192 -31.06 4.55 25.88
C GLU A 192 -31.23 4.04 24.44
N GLY A 193 -31.87 4.84 23.57
CA GLY A 193 -32.04 4.51 22.16
C GLY A 193 -30.75 4.55 21.34
N VAL A 194 -29.88 5.54 21.57
CA VAL A 194 -28.62 5.68 20.82
C VAL A 194 -27.57 4.66 21.24
N THR A 195 -27.57 4.21 22.50
CA THR A 195 -26.52 3.36 23.08
C THR A 195 -26.33 2.02 22.33
N PRO A 196 -27.39 1.25 22.02
CA PRO A 196 -27.26 0.02 21.24
C PRO A 196 -26.71 0.26 19.83
N ALA A 197 -27.15 1.32 19.16
CA ALA A 197 -26.68 1.67 17.82
C ALA A 197 -25.20 2.06 17.82
N ALA A 198 -24.78 2.88 18.78
CA ALA A 198 -23.37 3.27 18.97
C ALA A 198 -22.47 2.04 19.24
N LYS A 199 -22.92 1.15 20.12
CA LYS A 199 -22.20 -0.10 20.40
C LYS A 199 -22.10 -0.99 19.16
N ALA A 200 -23.20 -1.19 18.44
CA ALA A 200 -23.22 -2.01 17.24
C ALA A 200 -22.38 -1.42 16.10
N PHE A 201 -22.30 -0.09 16.00
CA PHE A 201 -21.39 0.61 15.10
C PHE A 201 -19.91 0.34 15.45
N SER A 202 -19.54 0.51 16.72
CA SER A 202 -18.20 0.21 17.23
C SER A 202 -17.81 -1.26 17.01
N ASP A 203 -18.73 -2.20 17.29
CA ASP A 203 -18.50 -3.62 17.10
C ASP A 203 -18.26 -3.95 15.60
N ALA A 204 -19.08 -3.41 14.70
CA ALA A 204 -18.93 -3.60 13.25
C ALA A 204 -17.60 -3.04 12.70
N LEU A 205 -17.19 -1.85 13.15
CA LEU A 205 -15.89 -1.27 12.80
C LEU A 205 -14.73 -2.09 13.37
N GLY A 206 -14.84 -2.57 14.61
CA GLY A 206 -13.82 -3.40 15.25
C GLY A 206 -13.62 -4.74 14.54
N GLU A 207 -14.70 -5.40 14.14
CA GLU A 207 -14.65 -6.63 13.32
C GLU A 207 -14.05 -6.38 11.94
N GLY A 208 -14.49 -5.31 11.26
CA GLY A 208 -13.96 -4.90 9.97
C GLY A 208 -12.45 -4.60 10.01
N SER A 209 -12.00 -3.90 11.05
CA SER A 209 -10.58 -3.59 11.28
C SER A 209 -9.74 -4.86 11.44
N ARG A 210 -10.17 -5.80 12.29
CA ARG A 210 -9.48 -7.09 12.49
C ARG A 210 -9.46 -7.93 11.21
N PHE A 211 -10.56 -7.93 10.46
CA PHE A 211 -10.63 -8.62 9.17
C PHE A 211 -9.63 -8.04 8.16
N ILE A 212 -9.60 -6.72 7.98
CA ILE A 212 -8.66 -6.04 7.08
C ILE A 212 -7.22 -6.33 7.49
N LEU A 213 -6.90 -6.27 8.78
CA LEU A 213 -5.56 -6.56 9.30
C LEU A 213 -5.13 -7.98 8.92
N ASN A 214 -5.96 -8.99 9.20
CA ASN A 214 -5.66 -10.38 8.88
C ASN A 214 -5.53 -10.61 7.37
N LEU A 215 -6.39 -9.98 6.57
CA LEU A 215 -6.35 -10.07 5.11
C LEU A 215 -5.06 -9.45 4.56
N LEU A 216 -4.69 -8.25 4.99
CA LEU A 216 -3.47 -7.58 4.55
C LEU A 216 -2.23 -8.38 4.94
N MET A 217 -2.16 -8.92 6.17
CA MET A 217 -1.05 -9.78 6.56
C MET A 217 -0.95 -11.03 5.69
N ALA A 218 -2.08 -11.70 5.44
CA ALA A 218 -2.11 -12.89 4.59
C ALA A 218 -1.66 -12.57 3.15
N VAL A 219 -2.16 -11.47 2.57
CA VAL A 219 -1.77 -11.02 1.23
C VAL A 219 -0.27 -10.69 1.18
N ASN A 220 0.25 -9.89 2.10
CA ASN A 220 1.68 -9.52 2.11
C ASN A 220 2.60 -10.73 2.30
N LEU A 221 2.24 -11.68 3.16
CA LEU A 221 3.03 -12.88 3.39
C LEU A 221 2.98 -13.79 2.16
N PHE A 222 1.80 -14.00 1.60
CA PHE A 222 1.63 -14.79 0.40
C PHE A 222 2.40 -14.20 -0.78
N THR A 223 2.29 -12.90 -1.03
CA THR A 223 3.04 -12.23 -2.10
C THR A 223 4.54 -12.29 -1.85
N ALA A 224 5.02 -12.13 -0.61
CA ALA A 224 6.44 -12.29 -0.26
C ALA A 224 6.95 -13.67 -0.69
N VAL A 225 6.25 -14.73 -0.27
CA VAL A 225 6.62 -16.12 -0.56
C VAL A 225 6.63 -16.38 -2.06
N VAL A 226 5.57 -15.96 -2.77
CA VAL A 226 5.46 -16.13 -4.23
C VAL A 226 6.61 -15.43 -4.95
N LEU A 227 6.92 -14.18 -4.59
CA LEU A 227 7.97 -13.41 -5.24
C LEU A 227 9.36 -13.97 -4.93
N ILE A 228 9.61 -14.44 -3.71
CA ILE A 228 10.86 -15.13 -3.34
C ILE A 228 11.01 -16.41 -4.17
N LEU A 229 9.96 -17.21 -4.31
CA LEU A 229 10.00 -18.43 -5.12
C LEU A 229 10.29 -18.12 -6.59
N LEU A 230 9.63 -17.10 -7.16
CA LEU A 230 9.90 -16.65 -8.53
C LEU A 230 11.33 -16.16 -8.70
N ALA A 231 11.86 -15.40 -7.73
CA ALA A 231 13.24 -14.95 -7.71
C ALA A 231 14.21 -16.14 -7.68
N LEU A 232 14.00 -17.12 -6.81
CA LEU A 232 14.83 -18.33 -6.72
C LEU A 232 14.79 -19.16 -8.01
N LEU A 233 13.60 -19.33 -8.61
CA LEU A 233 13.44 -20.02 -9.90
C LEU A 233 14.20 -19.29 -11.01
N ARG A 234 14.16 -17.95 -11.02
CA ARG A 234 14.90 -17.13 -11.98
C ARG A 234 16.41 -17.25 -11.80
N VAL A 235 16.92 -17.17 -10.57
CA VAL A 235 18.34 -17.37 -10.25
C VAL A 235 18.79 -18.74 -10.72
N ARG A 236 18.03 -19.80 -10.39
CA ARG A 236 18.36 -21.17 -10.79
C ARG A 236 18.45 -21.31 -12.31
N ARG A 237 17.48 -20.78 -13.07
CA ARG A 237 17.52 -20.79 -14.55
C ARG A 237 18.76 -20.07 -15.08
N LEU A 238 19.10 -18.92 -14.51
CA LEU A 238 20.27 -18.15 -14.93
C LEU A 238 21.59 -18.90 -14.68
N ILE A 239 21.72 -19.54 -13.51
CA ILE A 239 22.92 -20.34 -13.18
C ILE A 239 23.05 -21.53 -14.14
N VAL A 240 21.95 -22.24 -14.42
CA VAL A 240 21.96 -23.39 -15.34
C VAL A 240 22.31 -22.94 -16.77
N GLN A 241 21.75 -21.84 -17.26
CA GLN A 241 22.08 -21.30 -18.58
C GLN A 241 23.55 -20.90 -18.70
N ARG A 242 24.11 -20.28 -17.65
CA ARG A 242 25.55 -19.93 -17.61
C ARG A 242 26.44 -21.17 -17.64
N ARG A 243 26.08 -22.23 -16.91
CA ARG A 243 26.83 -23.50 -16.93
C ARG A 243 26.82 -24.14 -18.31
N LEU A 244 25.64 -24.31 -18.92
CA LEU A 244 25.52 -24.89 -20.25
C LEU A 244 26.30 -24.12 -21.32
N PHE A 245 26.30 -22.79 -21.24
CA PHE A 245 27.07 -21.95 -22.16
C PHE A 245 28.59 -22.08 -21.93
N ALA A 246 29.03 -22.15 -20.66
CA ALA A 246 30.43 -22.36 -20.33
C ALA A 246 30.92 -23.74 -20.81
N ASP A 247 30.12 -24.79 -20.60
CA ASP A 247 30.44 -26.16 -21.01
C ASP A 247 30.52 -26.26 -22.55
N ALA A 248 29.58 -25.65 -23.28
CA ALA A 248 29.60 -25.62 -24.75
C ALA A 248 30.83 -24.89 -25.30
N LEU A 249 31.20 -23.74 -24.68
CA LEU A 249 32.39 -22.99 -25.06
C LEU A 249 33.67 -23.79 -24.78
N GLN A 250 33.72 -24.52 -23.67
CA GLN A 250 34.86 -25.37 -23.35
C GLN A 250 35.00 -26.53 -24.35
N LEU A 251 33.89 -27.17 -24.71
CA LEU A 251 33.89 -28.25 -25.70
C LEU A 251 34.34 -27.75 -27.09
N GLU A 252 33.91 -26.57 -27.53
CA GLU A 252 34.39 -25.98 -28.78
C GLU A 252 35.89 -25.69 -28.74
N LYS A 253 36.41 -25.16 -27.62
CA LYS A 253 37.85 -24.93 -27.44
C LYS A 253 38.65 -26.23 -27.49
N GLU A 254 38.21 -27.26 -26.77
CA GLU A 254 38.88 -28.56 -26.77
C GLU A 254 38.88 -29.18 -28.17
N ARG A 255 37.77 -29.10 -28.91
CA ARG A 255 37.71 -29.58 -30.31
C ARG A 255 38.65 -28.81 -31.23
N ALA A 256 38.67 -27.48 -31.13
CA ALA A 256 39.57 -26.66 -31.93
C ALA A 256 41.04 -26.98 -31.64
N GLN A 257 41.39 -27.16 -30.37
CA GLN A 257 42.74 -27.51 -29.94
C GLN A 257 43.14 -28.90 -30.44
N ILE A 258 42.31 -29.93 -30.25
CA ILE A 258 42.57 -31.28 -30.78
C ILE A 258 42.73 -31.26 -32.30
N THR A 259 41.92 -30.46 -33.00
CA THR A 259 42.03 -30.30 -34.45
C THR A 259 43.38 -29.68 -34.82
N LEU A 260 43.80 -28.60 -34.16
CA LEU A 260 45.10 -27.95 -34.43
C LEU A 260 46.29 -28.86 -34.11
N GLU A 261 46.21 -29.63 -33.03
CA GLU A 261 47.25 -30.59 -32.63
C GLU A 261 47.37 -31.78 -33.59
N SER A 262 46.30 -32.15 -34.28
CA SER A 262 46.26 -33.30 -35.20
C SER A 262 46.52 -32.95 -36.68
N ILE A 263 46.68 -31.66 -37.03
CA ILE A 263 47.09 -31.25 -38.38
C ILE A 263 48.54 -31.70 -38.62
N GLY A 264 48.76 -32.44 -39.71
CA GLY A 264 50.09 -32.95 -40.09
C GLY A 264 51.05 -31.88 -40.62
N ASP A 265 50.54 -30.72 -41.02
CA ASP A 265 51.33 -29.55 -41.38
C ASP A 265 51.69 -28.73 -40.13
N GLY A 266 52.87 -28.11 -40.14
CA GLY A 266 53.29 -27.22 -39.06
C GLY A 266 52.43 -25.96 -38.97
N VAL A 267 51.75 -25.76 -37.84
CA VAL A 267 50.95 -24.57 -37.54
C VAL A 267 51.60 -23.76 -36.43
N ILE A 268 51.89 -22.49 -36.71
CA ILE A 268 52.42 -21.51 -35.76
C ILE A 268 51.49 -20.29 -35.76
N THR A 269 51.01 -19.90 -34.57
CA THR A 269 50.21 -18.68 -34.39
C THR A 269 51.05 -17.62 -33.71
N ILE A 270 51.03 -16.39 -34.23
CA ILE A 270 51.71 -15.23 -33.66
C ILE A 270 50.70 -14.17 -33.19
N ASP A 271 51.09 -13.36 -32.20
CA ASP A 271 50.30 -12.21 -31.77
C ASP A 271 50.50 -10.99 -32.69
N VAL A 272 49.83 -9.88 -32.37
CA VAL A 272 49.93 -8.62 -33.12
C VAL A 272 51.31 -7.94 -33.03
N ALA A 273 52.14 -8.34 -32.07
CA ALA A 273 53.52 -7.88 -31.89
C ALA A 273 54.56 -8.82 -32.56
N GLY A 274 54.11 -9.94 -33.12
CA GLY A 274 54.94 -10.95 -33.79
C GLY A 274 55.50 -12.05 -32.88
N ALA A 275 55.07 -12.13 -31.61
CA ALA A 275 55.49 -13.17 -30.68
C ALA A 275 54.71 -14.47 -30.91
N ILE A 276 55.36 -15.64 -30.76
CA ILE A 276 54.74 -16.95 -30.98
C ILE A 276 53.83 -17.30 -29.79
N VAL A 277 52.54 -17.45 -30.07
CA VAL A 277 51.49 -17.76 -29.09
C VAL A 277 51.17 -19.25 -29.05
N TYR A 278 51.34 -19.97 -30.17
CA TYR A 278 51.03 -21.39 -30.26
C TYR A 278 51.84 -22.07 -31.37
N MET A 279 52.25 -23.31 -31.11
CA MET A 279 52.90 -24.18 -32.08
C MET A 279 52.36 -25.60 -31.92
N ASN A 280 51.88 -26.23 -33.00
CA ASN A 280 51.39 -27.61 -32.97
C ASN A 280 52.56 -28.63 -33.01
N PRO A 281 52.34 -29.92 -32.69
CA PRO A 281 53.41 -30.92 -32.66
C PRO A 281 54.14 -31.11 -34.00
N ALA A 282 53.44 -30.96 -35.14
CA ALA A 282 54.05 -31.02 -36.46
C ALA A 282 55.08 -29.89 -36.67
N ALA A 283 54.76 -28.66 -36.24
CA ALA A 283 55.70 -27.54 -36.28
C ALA A 283 56.87 -27.71 -35.31
N GLU A 284 56.66 -28.30 -34.12
CA GLU A 284 57.78 -28.66 -33.23
C GLU A 284 58.72 -29.67 -33.91
N GLY A 285 58.16 -30.67 -34.58
CA GLY A 285 58.93 -31.68 -35.33
C GLY A 285 59.75 -31.08 -36.48
N LEU A 286 59.18 -30.11 -37.20
CA LEU A 286 59.83 -29.45 -38.34
C LEU A 286 60.89 -28.42 -37.93
N THR A 287 60.65 -27.68 -36.84
CA THR A 287 61.55 -26.61 -36.39
C THR A 287 62.62 -27.09 -35.41
N HIS A 288 62.39 -28.23 -34.74
CA HIS A 288 63.17 -28.74 -33.61
C HIS A 288 63.13 -27.87 -32.34
N TRP A 289 62.22 -26.90 -32.27
CA TRP A 289 61.95 -26.12 -31.07
C TRP A 289 60.70 -26.65 -30.40
N LYS A 290 60.69 -26.76 -29.07
CA LYS A 290 59.44 -26.99 -28.33
C LYS A 290 58.65 -25.70 -28.24
N SER A 291 57.32 -25.80 -28.23
CA SER A 291 56.41 -24.67 -28.04
C SER A 291 56.79 -23.85 -26.80
N THR A 292 57.13 -24.52 -25.69
CA THR A 292 57.60 -23.87 -24.45
C THR A 292 58.93 -23.12 -24.55
N GLN A 293 59.74 -23.40 -25.58
CA GLN A 293 61.03 -22.74 -25.86
C GLN A 293 60.91 -21.66 -26.93
N ALA A 294 59.87 -21.74 -27.77
CA ALA A 294 59.60 -20.80 -28.86
C ALA A 294 58.63 -19.68 -28.45
N SER A 295 57.86 -19.85 -27.36
CA SER A 295 57.02 -18.80 -26.80
C SER A 295 57.88 -17.62 -26.30
N GLY A 296 57.60 -16.43 -26.83
CA GLY A 296 58.27 -15.17 -26.50
C GLY A 296 57.36 -14.19 -25.80
#